data_AF-A0A7H9HVS8-F1
#
_entry.id   AF-A0A7H9HVS8-F1
#
_cell.length_a   1.000
_cell.length_b   1.000
_cell.length_c   1.000
_cell.angle_alpha   90.00
_cell.angle_beta   90.00
_cell.angle_gamma   90.00
#
_symmetry.space_group_name_H-M   'P 1'
#
loop_
_entity.id
_entity.type
_entity.pdbx_description
1 polymer ?
#
loop_
_entity_poly.entity_id
_entity_poly.type
_entity_poly.pdbx_seq_one_letter_code
_entity_poly.pdbx_strand_id
1 'polypeptide(L)'
;MPSVATSKKTAKKVSKPTKPKKPTEANSKSYKELITEGLVELKDRKGASRLALKKIIKAKYPKLESSTNFDLHFNNAVKKGVESGEFEQPKGPSGPLKLNKKTTDKPIVTKKSTSPVQKKKPSPPALSYKEMITQAILKLNQGKGSSRPALKKYVKDHNPSTAGTNSNFDHLFNTALKKGVDLGDFAQPKGPSGIVKINPKKKLTHKKTI
;
A
#
# COMPACT_ATOMS: atom_id res chain seq x y z
N MET A 1 -53.91 0.81 35.96
CA MET A 1 -53.30 -0.50 36.30
C MET A 1 -54.39 -1.55 36.20
N PRO A 2 -54.27 -2.51 35.26
CA PRO A 2 -54.00 -3.87 35.72
C PRO A 2 -52.83 -4.55 34.98
N SER A 3 -52.31 -5.61 35.61
CA SER A 3 -51.19 -6.45 35.15
C SER A 3 -51.67 -7.61 34.27
N VAL A 4 -50.90 -7.97 33.23
CA VAL A 4 -50.56 -9.38 32.93
C VAL A 4 -49.16 -9.44 32.32
N ALA A 5 -48.23 -10.14 32.98
CA ALA A 5 -47.01 -10.62 32.35
C ALA A 5 -47.28 -12.00 31.72
N THR A 6 -46.86 -12.23 30.47
CA THR A 6 -46.69 -13.59 29.92
C THR A 6 -45.36 -13.72 29.21
N SER A 7 -44.51 -14.58 29.76
CA SER A 7 -43.23 -14.97 29.19
C SER A 7 -43.43 -16.13 28.21
N LYS A 8 -42.77 -16.08 27.04
CA LYS A 8 -42.63 -17.26 26.17
C LYS A 8 -41.17 -17.55 25.84
N LYS A 9 -40.87 -18.83 25.89
CA LYS A 9 -39.56 -19.45 26.09
C LYS A 9 -39.00 -19.94 24.75
N THR A 10 -37.68 -19.83 24.57
CA THR A 10 -36.82 -20.64 23.68
C THR A 10 -37.17 -20.81 22.19
N ALA A 11 -36.24 -20.35 21.33
CA ALA A 11 -35.68 -21.20 20.27
C ALA A 11 -34.27 -20.72 19.85
N LYS A 12 -33.20 -21.33 20.41
CA LYS A 12 -31.86 -21.23 19.81
C LYS A 12 -31.86 -22.02 18.49
N LYS A 13 -31.79 -21.36 17.33
CA LYS A 13 -31.47 -22.06 16.07
C LYS A 13 -29.96 -22.03 15.84
N VAL A 14 -29.36 -23.21 15.88
CA VAL A 14 -27.92 -23.44 15.81
C VAL A 14 -27.37 -23.08 14.42
N SER A 15 -26.14 -22.56 14.43
CA SER A 15 -25.30 -22.32 13.27
C SER A 15 -25.14 -23.55 12.37
N LYS A 16 -25.32 -23.38 11.06
CA LYS A 16 -24.88 -24.36 10.06
C LYS A 16 -23.98 -23.66 9.04
N PRO A 17 -22.74 -24.14 8.78
CA PRO A 17 -21.78 -23.43 7.97
C PRO A 17 -22.07 -23.61 6.47
N THR A 18 -22.42 -22.54 5.77
CA THR A 18 -22.53 -22.54 4.31
C THR A 18 -21.16 -22.40 3.66
N LYS A 19 -20.62 -23.54 3.25
CA LYS A 19 -19.46 -23.75 2.37
C LYS A 19 -19.53 -22.81 1.12
N PRO A 20 -18.40 -22.29 0.60
CA PRO A 20 -18.43 -21.24 -0.43
C PRO A 20 -19.08 -21.70 -1.73
N LYS A 21 -19.99 -20.87 -2.25
CA LYS A 21 -20.65 -21.09 -3.54
C LYS A 21 -19.70 -20.66 -4.67
N LYS A 22 -19.13 -21.64 -5.38
CA LYS A 22 -18.45 -21.43 -6.69
C LYS A 22 -19.49 -20.98 -7.75
N PRO A 23 -19.06 -20.46 -8.91
CA PRO A 23 -19.74 -19.34 -9.55
C PRO A 23 -20.84 -19.78 -10.51
N THR A 24 -22.00 -19.15 -10.40
CA THR A 24 -23.05 -19.23 -11.42
C THR A 24 -22.74 -18.28 -12.57
N GLU A 25 -22.22 -18.87 -13.64
CA GLU A 25 -22.46 -18.55 -15.06
C GLU A 25 -22.74 -17.10 -15.50
N ALA A 26 -21.78 -16.59 -16.27
CA ALA A 26 -21.93 -15.65 -17.40
C ALA A 26 -22.52 -14.23 -17.20
N ASN A 27 -21.77 -13.24 -17.73
CA ASN A 27 -22.24 -11.92 -18.16
C ASN A 27 -22.59 -10.85 -17.11
N SER A 28 -21.81 -10.77 -16.02
CA SER A 28 -21.39 -9.44 -15.53
C SER A 28 -19.86 -9.37 -15.45
N LYS A 29 -19.24 -8.72 -16.44
CA LYS A 29 -17.80 -8.45 -16.44
C LYS A 29 -17.44 -7.62 -15.21
N SER A 30 -16.29 -7.92 -14.59
CA SER A 30 -15.80 -7.17 -13.45
C SER A 30 -15.59 -5.70 -13.84
N TYR A 31 -15.86 -4.77 -12.92
CA TYR A 31 -15.54 -3.36 -13.15
C TYR A 31 -14.08 -3.13 -13.54
N LYS A 32 -13.15 -3.98 -13.08
CA LYS A 32 -11.75 -3.97 -13.55
C LYS A 32 -11.64 -4.29 -15.05
N GLU A 33 -12.31 -5.33 -15.53
CA GLU A 33 -12.30 -5.76 -16.93
C GLU A 33 -12.95 -4.70 -17.84
N LEU A 34 -14.04 -4.08 -17.38
CA LEU A 34 -14.66 -2.96 -18.09
C LEU A 34 -13.71 -1.77 -18.23
N ILE A 35 -12.89 -1.50 -17.21
CA ILE A 35 -11.84 -0.48 -17.25
C ILE A 35 -10.69 -0.88 -18.19
N THR A 36 -10.25 -2.15 -18.20
CA THR A 36 -9.21 -2.61 -19.13
C THR A 36 -9.69 -2.52 -20.58
N GLU A 37 -10.92 -2.92 -20.87
CA GLU A 37 -11.56 -2.78 -22.19
C GLU A 37 -11.68 -1.31 -22.61
N GLY A 38 -12.18 -0.43 -21.75
CA GLY A 38 -12.26 1.01 -22.05
C GLY A 38 -10.89 1.65 -22.30
N LEU A 39 -9.83 1.17 -21.65
CA LEU A 39 -8.45 1.58 -21.92
C LEU A 39 -7.90 1.04 -23.25
N VAL A 40 -8.27 -0.19 -23.62
CA VAL A 40 -7.89 -0.82 -24.90
C VAL A 40 -8.66 -0.22 -26.09
N GLU A 41 -9.89 0.23 -25.88
CA GLU A 41 -10.70 0.94 -26.88
C GLU A 41 -10.13 2.32 -27.17
N LEU A 42 -9.85 3.12 -26.13
CA LEU A 42 -9.42 4.51 -26.31
C LEU A 42 -7.96 4.66 -26.78
N LYS A 43 -7.13 3.62 -26.60
CA LYS A 43 -5.72 3.50 -27.07
C LYS A 43 -4.80 4.70 -26.75
N ASP A 44 -5.17 5.55 -25.79
CA ASP A 44 -4.46 6.80 -25.51
C ASP A 44 -3.06 6.52 -24.93
N ARG A 45 -2.02 6.93 -25.67
CA ARG A 45 -0.60 6.81 -25.28
C ARG A 45 -0.30 7.49 -23.93
N LYS A 46 -1.07 8.51 -23.54
CA LYS A 46 -0.96 9.24 -22.25
C LYS A 46 -1.89 8.69 -21.16
N GLY A 47 -2.82 7.80 -21.50
CA GLY A 47 -3.82 7.22 -20.60
C GLY A 47 -5.18 7.92 -20.65
N ALA A 48 -6.24 7.16 -20.46
CA ALA A 48 -7.61 7.67 -20.50
C ALA A 48 -7.98 8.42 -19.21
N SER A 49 -8.74 9.52 -19.33
CA SER A 49 -9.32 10.17 -18.15
C SER A 49 -10.43 9.29 -17.54
N ARG A 50 -10.67 9.42 -16.22
CA ARG A 50 -11.76 8.70 -15.54
C ARG A 50 -13.11 8.97 -16.22
N LEU A 51 -13.35 10.22 -16.61
CA LEU A 51 -14.57 10.65 -17.31
C LEU A 51 -14.73 10.00 -18.68
N ALA A 52 -13.65 9.89 -19.47
CA ALA A 52 -13.68 9.21 -20.76
C ALA A 52 -14.00 7.71 -20.59
N LEU A 53 -13.33 7.04 -19.64
CA LEU A 53 -13.58 5.62 -19.34
C LEU A 53 -15.03 5.38 -18.90
N LYS A 54 -15.58 6.22 -18.00
CA LYS A 54 -16.99 6.13 -17.61
C LYS A 54 -17.92 6.21 -18.82
N LYS A 55 -17.74 7.21 -19.69
CA LYS A 55 -18.55 7.39 -20.92
C LYS A 55 -18.46 6.17 -21.84
N ILE A 56 -17.26 5.64 -22.08
CA ILE A 56 -17.05 4.48 -22.97
C ILE A 56 -17.68 3.22 -22.39
N ILE A 57 -17.47 2.94 -21.10
CA ILE A 57 -18.05 1.77 -20.43
C ILE A 57 -19.58 1.86 -20.45
N LYS A 58 -20.15 3.03 -20.16
CA LYS A 58 -21.59 3.29 -20.25
C LYS A 58 -22.16 3.08 -21.65
N ALA A 59 -21.50 3.63 -22.68
CA ALA A 59 -21.92 3.49 -24.08
C ALA A 59 -21.81 2.04 -24.61
N LYS A 60 -20.76 1.30 -24.21
CA LYS A 60 -20.58 -0.12 -24.56
C LYS A 60 -21.51 -1.06 -23.77
N TYR A 61 -21.89 -0.66 -22.56
CA TYR A 61 -22.69 -1.46 -21.63
C TYR A 61 -23.90 -0.65 -21.10
N PRO A 62 -24.99 -0.52 -21.89
CA PRO A 62 -26.17 0.25 -21.48
C PRO A 62 -26.82 -0.27 -20.18
N LYS A 63 -26.63 -1.56 -19.84
CA LYS A 63 -27.04 -2.15 -18.56
C LYS A 63 -26.38 -1.48 -17.33
N LEU A 64 -25.24 -0.80 -17.51
CA LEU A 64 -24.53 -0.08 -16.45
C LEU A 64 -24.86 1.42 -16.42
N GLU A 65 -25.52 1.98 -17.44
CA GLU A 65 -26.01 3.37 -17.38
C GLU A 65 -27.06 3.55 -16.28
N SER A 66 -28.03 2.63 -16.20
CA SER A 66 -29.10 2.63 -15.19
C SER A 66 -28.62 2.27 -13.77
N SER A 67 -27.33 1.99 -13.56
CA SER A 67 -26.81 1.57 -12.25
C SER A 67 -26.40 2.77 -11.40
N THR A 68 -27.24 3.13 -10.41
CA THR A 68 -26.98 4.20 -9.44
C THR A 68 -25.61 4.08 -8.74
N ASN A 69 -25.15 2.85 -8.50
CA ASN A 69 -23.88 2.57 -7.82
C ASN A 69 -22.67 2.45 -8.76
N PHE A 70 -22.83 2.64 -10.07
CA PHE A 70 -21.78 2.51 -11.08
C PHE A 70 -20.49 3.25 -10.69
N ASP A 71 -20.63 4.51 -10.28
CA ASP A 71 -19.52 5.39 -9.93
C ASP A 71 -18.74 4.93 -8.69
N LEU A 72 -19.44 4.39 -7.70
CA LEU A 72 -18.82 3.81 -6.49
C LEU A 72 -18.01 2.57 -6.84
N HIS A 73 -18.59 1.65 -7.60
CA HIS A 73 -17.92 0.42 -8.02
C HIS A 73 -16.73 0.70 -8.95
N PHE A 74 -16.88 1.62 -9.91
CA PHE A 74 -15.81 2.11 -10.77
C PHE A 74 -14.66 2.74 -9.96
N ASN A 75 -14.97 3.56 -8.96
CA ASN A 75 -13.96 4.17 -8.10
C ASN A 75 -13.21 3.15 -7.26
N ASN A 76 -13.90 2.16 -6.70
CA ASN A 76 -13.29 1.07 -5.95
C ASN A 76 -12.45 0.15 -6.85
N ALA A 77 -12.92 -0.16 -8.06
CA ALA A 77 -12.20 -0.98 -9.04
C ALA A 77 -10.88 -0.33 -9.48
N VAL A 78 -10.87 0.99 -9.74
CA VAL A 78 -9.60 1.67 -10.06
C VAL A 78 -8.67 1.71 -8.85
N LYS A 79 -9.14 2.02 -7.63
CA LYS A 79 -8.30 1.98 -6.42
C LYS A 79 -7.63 0.59 -6.29
N LYS A 80 -8.42 -0.48 -6.42
CA LYS A 80 -7.93 -1.86 -6.35
C LYS A 80 -7.03 -2.26 -7.52
N GLY A 81 -7.23 -1.71 -8.72
CA GLY A 81 -6.36 -1.95 -9.88
C GLY A 81 -5.03 -1.20 -9.80
N VAL A 82 -5.01 -0.01 -9.19
CA VAL A 82 -3.78 0.73 -8.89
C VAL A 82 -3.01 0.07 -7.75
N GLU A 83 -3.69 -0.36 -6.68
CA GLU A 83 -3.10 -1.14 -5.60
C GLU A 83 -2.51 -2.49 -6.08
N SER A 84 -3.16 -3.16 -7.04
CA SER A 84 -2.64 -4.39 -7.66
C SER A 84 -1.62 -4.14 -8.78
N GLY A 85 -1.26 -2.89 -9.06
CA GLY A 85 -0.31 -2.52 -10.11
C GLY A 85 -0.78 -2.78 -11.55
N GLU A 86 -2.05 -3.14 -11.74
CA GLU A 86 -2.69 -3.45 -13.02
C GLU A 86 -3.05 -2.18 -13.81
N PHE A 87 -3.29 -1.09 -13.07
CA PHE A 87 -3.36 0.26 -13.61
C PHE A 87 -2.30 1.16 -12.98
N GLU A 88 -1.79 2.13 -13.75
CA GLU A 88 -0.90 3.18 -13.23
C GLU A 88 -1.53 4.57 -13.40
N GLN A 89 -1.30 5.44 -12.41
CA GLN A 89 -1.79 6.81 -12.37
C GLN A 89 -0.60 7.79 -12.34
N PRO A 90 -0.05 8.19 -13.50
CA PRO A 90 1.16 9.02 -13.57
C PRO A 90 1.03 10.44 -12.98
N LYS A 91 -0.20 10.90 -12.68
CA LYS A 91 -0.47 12.18 -11.99
C LYS A 91 -1.23 11.99 -10.67
N GLY A 92 -1.09 10.83 -10.02
CA GLY A 92 -1.75 10.53 -8.74
C GLY A 92 -3.27 10.29 -8.87
N PRO A 93 -4.04 10.36 -7.76
CA PRO A 93 -5.40 9.82 -7.68
C PRO A 93 -6.41 10.47 -8.64
N SER A 94 -6.22 11.76 -8.94
CA SER A 94 -7.05 12.53 -9.91
C SER A 94 -6.52 12.42 -11.35
N GLY A 95 -5.42 11.71 -11.56
CA GLY A 95 -4.76 11.58 -12.85
C GLY A 95 -5.46 10.64 -13.84
N PRO A 96 -5.08 10.71 -15.13
CA PRO A 96 -5.48 9.72 -16.13
C PRO A 96 -4.97 8.33 -15.75
N LEU A 97 -5.73 7.32 -16.15
CA LEU A 97 -5.43 5.92 -15.90
C LEU A 97 -4.72 5.31 -17.11
N LYS A 98 -3.65 4.55 -16.86
CA LYS A 98 -2.96 3.76 -17.90
C LYS A 98 -3.07 2.28 -17.57
N LEU A 99 -3.29 1.46 -18.59
CA LEU A 99 -3.16 0.01 -18.47
C LEU A 99 -1.68 -0.33 -18.26
N ASN A 100 -1.35 -0.99 -17.15
CA ASN A 100 0.02 -1.38 -16.89
C ASN A 100 0.28 -2.77 -17.48
N LYS A 101 0.85 -2.80 -18.69
CA LYS A 101 1.35 -4.05 -19.29
C LYS A 101 2.68 -4.46 -18.65
N LYS A 102 2.72 -4.62 -17.32
CA LYS A 102 3.79 -5.38 -16.67
C LYS A 102 3.46 -6.85 -16.84
N THR A 103 4.24 -7.43 -17.74
CA THR A 103 4.36 -8.86 -18.04
C THR A 103 4.16 -9.74 -16.82
N THR A 104 3.51 -10.89 -17.06
CA THR A 104 3.44 -12.05 -16.17
C THR A 104 4.82 -12.42 -15.63
N ASP A 105 5.16 -11.93 -14.44
CA ASP A 105 6.18 -12.56 -13.59
C ASP A 105 6.11 -12.09 -12.13
N LYS A 106 5.24 -12.77 -11.38
CA LYS A 106 5.51 -13.47 -10.11
C LYS A 106 4.45 -13.24 -9.01
N PRO A 107 3.94 -14.34 -8.41
CA PRO A 107 3.09 -14.26 -7.24
C PRO A 107 3.90 -13.93 -5.98
N ILE A 108 3.22 -13.40 -4.96
CA ILE A 108 3.55 -13.52 -3.53
C ILE A 108 4.96 -13.02 -3.12
N VAL A 109 4.98 -11.83 -2.53
CA VAL A 109 5.86 -11.42 -1.39
C VAL A 109 7.38 -11.35 -1.64
N THR A 110 7.94 -10.17 -1.32
CA THR A 110 9.38 -9.76 -1.27
C THR A 110 10.03 -9.10 -2.51
N LYS A 111 10.43 -7.84 -2.28
CA LYS A 111 11.73 -7.17 -2.60
C LYS A 111 12.34 -7.18 -4.03
N LYS A 112 12.66 -5.96 -4.48
CA LYS A 112 13.82 -5.52 -5.32
C LYS A 112 13.79 -5.91 -6.82
N SER A 113 13.57 -4.94 -7.74
CA SER A 113 14.54 -4.04 -8.43
C SER A 113 15.16 -4.67 -9.69
N THR A 114 15.21 -4.04 -10.88
CA THR A 114 16.00 -2.83 -11.22
C THR A 114 15.53 -2.12 -12.53
N SER A 115 16.14 -0.96 -12.81
CA SER A 115 15.85 0.01 -13.90
C SER A 115 16.42 -0.36 -15.28
N PRO A 116 16.08 0.37 -16.37
CA PRO A 116 16.80 1.61 -16.72
C PRO A 116 15.93 2.73 -17.36
N VAL A 117 16.42 3.90 -17.84
CA VAL A 117 17.33 4.96 -17.33
C VAL A 117 17.06 6.22 -18.21
N GLN A 118 16.92 7.44 -17.67
CA GLN A 118 17.38 8.66 -18.37
C GLN A 118 17.65 9.89 -17.47
N LYS A 119 18.91 10.32 -17.54
CA LYS A 119 19.67 11.42 -16.91
C LYS A 119 18.93 12.76 -16.64
N LYS A 120 18.94 13.22 -15.38
CA LYS A 120 19.40 14.59 -14.96
C LYS A 120 19.94 14.54 -13.52
N LYS A 121 21.17 15.07 -13.32
CA LYS A 121 21.99 15.40 -12.10
C LYS A 121 21.73 14.69 -10.75
N PRO A 122 22.79 14.37 -9.96
CA PRO A 122 22.71 13.43 -8.84
C PRO A 122 22.07 14.03 -7.58
N SER A 123 20.80 13.76 -7.36
CA SER A 123 20.24 13.72 -6.00
C SER A 123 20.43 12.29 -5.47
N PRO A 124 20.95 12.08 -4.24
CA PRO A 124 21.08 10.74 -3.69
C PRO A 124 19.70 10.07 -3.62
N PRO A 125 19.60 8.75 -3.89
CA PRO A 125 18.33 8.06 -3.81
C PRO A 125 17.73 8.27 -2.43
N ALA A 126 16.43 8.59 -2.36
CA ALA A 126 15.76 8.79 -1.09
C ALA A 126 15.71 7.46 -0.32
N LEU A 127 16.69 7.25 0.57
CA LEU A 127 16.75 6.07 1.43
C LEU A 127 15.43 5.92 2.19
N SER A 128 15.00 4.69 2.42
CA SER A 128 13.85 4.46 3.28
C SER A 128 14.15 4.97 4.69
N TYR A 129 13.17 5.54 5.39
CA TYR A 129 13.30 5.90 6.82
C TYR A 129 13.88 4.76 7.66
N LYS A 130 13.55 3.50 7.33
CA LYS A 130 14.13 2.31 7.96
C LYS A 130 15.65 2.18 7.73
N GLU A 131 16.12 2.48 6.53
CA GLU A 131 17.54 2.43 6.16
C GLU A 131 18.29 3.58 6.83
N MET A 132 17.71 4.80 6.82
CA MET A 132 18.23 5.97 7.55
C MET A 132 18.39 5.66 9.06
N ILE A 133 17.37 5.05 9.70
CA ILE A 133 17.44 4.61 11.09
C ILE A 133 18.56 3.57 11.30
N THR A 134 18.69 2.61 10.38
CA THR A 134 19.72 1.56 10.47
C THR A 134 21.13 2.18 10.38
N GLN A 135 21.36 3.08 9.43
CA GLN A 135 22.61 3.83 9.30
C GLN A 135 22.90 4.68 10.55
N ALA A 136 21.89 5.37 11.09
CA ALA A 136 22.02 6.16 12.31
C ALA A 136 22.44 5.30 13.53
N ILE A 137 21.84 4.11 13.69
CA ILE A 137 22.21 3.16 14.77
C ILE A 137 23.64 2.61 14.56
N LEU A 138 24.05 2.36 13.32
CA LEU A 138 25.42 1.91 13.00
C LEU A 138 26.45 3.03 13.26
N LYS A 139 26.20 4.26 12.81
CA LYS A 139 27.16 5.36 12.92
C LYS A 139 27.30 5.90 14.34
N LEU A 140 26.18 6.06 15.08
CA LEU A 140 26.22 6.64 16.43
C LEU A 140 26.81 5.68 17.48
N ASN A 141 26.51 4.38 17.39
CA ASN A 141 26.83 3.42 18.47
C ASN A 141 27.22 2.02 17.94
N GLN A 142 27.76 1.90 16.72
CA GLN A 142 28.24 0.63 16.15
C GLN A 142 27.20 -0.51 16.19
N GLY A 143 25.91 -0.19 16.06
CA GLY A 143 24.84 -1.20 16.18
C GLY A 143 24.40 -1.55 17.60
N LYS A 144 25.09 -1.06 18.65
CA LYS A 144 24.73 -1.24 20.07
C LYS A 144 23.46 -0.46 20.47
N GLY A 145 23.03 0.46 19.61
CA GLY A 145 21.77 1.20 19.70
C GLY A 145 21.88 2.58 20.34
N SER A 146 20.93 3.44 20.01
CA SER A 146 20.90 4.85 20.41
C SER A 146 19.50 5.26 20.89
N SER A 147 19.40 6.39 21.59
CA SER A 147 18.11 6.95 21.98
C SER A 147 17.33 7.43 20.75
N ARG A 148 15.99 7.36 20.81
CA ARG A 148 15.11 7.88 19.75
C ARG A 148 15.41 9.34 19.36
N PRO A 149 15.61 10.31 20.29
CA PRO A 149 15.96 11.68 19.90
C PRO A 149 17.32 11.78 19.19
N ALA A 150 18.34 11.02 19.60
CA ALA A 150 19.64 11.01 18.90
C ALA A 150 19.51 10.48 17.46
N LEU A 151 18.69 9.44 17.25
CA LEU A 151 18.38 8.92 15.92
C LEU A 151 17.59 9.93 15.08
N LYS A 152 16.59 10.61 15.65
CA LYS A 152 15.85 11.69 14.96
C LYS A 152 16.79 12.82 14.52
N LYS A 153 17.68 13.28 15.41
CA LYS A 153 18.67 14.31 15.11
C LYS A 153 19.60 13.87 13.98
N TYR A 154 20.26 12.72 14.11
CA TYR A 154 21.17 12.21 13.09
C TYR A 154 20.49 12.10 11.71
N VAL A 155 19.27 11.57 11.65
CA VAL A 155 18.55 11.43 10.38
C VAL A 155 18.26 12.79 9.74
N LYS A 156 17.81 13.80 10.52
CA LYS A 156 17.61 15.17 10.01
C LYS A 156 18.91 15.78 9.49
N ASP A 157 19.98 15.71 10.28
CA ASP A 157 21.27 16.34 9.99
C ASP A 157 21.94 15.75 8.73
N HIS A 158 21.76 14.44 8.48
CA HIS A 158 22.48 13.71 7.42
C HIS A 158 21.63 13.42 6.17
N ASN A 159 20.32 13.71 6.16
CA ASN A 159 19.46 13.46 5.01
C ASN A 159 18.78 14.76 4.56
N PRO A 160 19.28 15.45 3.51
CA PRO A 160 18.74 16.74 3.08
C PRO A 160 17.26 16.66 2.66
N SER A 161 16.80 15.50 2.17
CA SER A 161 15.38 15.23 1.89
C SER A 161 14.46 15.31 3.14
N THR A 162 15.03 15.33 4.35
CA THR A 162 14.30 15.44 5.63
C THR A 162 14.58 16.75 6.38
N ALA A 163 15.51 17.58 5.87
CA ALA A 163 15.99 18.80 6.54
C ALA A 163 15.05 20.01 6.37
N GLY A 164 14.21 20.04 5.33
CA GLY A 164 13.08 20.96 5.25
C GLY A 164 12.03 20.64 6.32
N THR A 165 11.20 21.63 6.67
CA THR A 165 10.12 21.60 7.69
C THR A 165 8.97 20.62 7.36
N ASN A 166 9.32 19.35 7.23
CA ASN A 166 8.39 18.26 7.03
C ASN A 166 7.67 17.97 8.35
N SER A 167 6.48 18.56 8.56
CA SER A 167 5.60 18.25 9.69
C SER A 167 5.31 16.74 9.80
N ASN A 168 5.39 16.02 8.68
CA ASN A 168 5.24 14.57 8.58
C ASN A 168 6.49 13.76 9.01
N PHE A 169 7.67 14.37 9.19
CA PHE A 169 8.92 13.66 9.52
C PHE A 169 8.77 12.78 10.75
N ASP A 170 8.25 13.33 11.85
CA ASP A 170 8.19 12.59 13.11
C ASP A 170 7.22 11.40 13.02
N HIS A 171 6.10 11.59 12.33
CA HIS A 171 5.15 10.51 12.05
C HIS A 171 5.76 9.41 11.17
N LEU A 172 6.45 9.77 10.09
CA LEU A 172 7.11 8.82 9.18
C LEU A 172 8.26 8.06 9.88
N PHE A 173 9.04 8.76 10.71
CA PHE A 173 10.09 8.17 11.53
C PHE A 173 9.51 7.21 12.60
N ASN A 174 8.46 7.64 13.32
CA ASN A 174 7.83 6.81 14.36
C ASN A 174 7.13 5.59 13.78
N THR A 175 6.49 5.69 12.62
CA THR A 175 5.87 4.55 11.92
C THR A 175 6.92 3.59 11.34
N ALA A 176 8.03 4.11 10.80
CA ALA A 176 9.15 3.28 10.37
C ALA A 176 9.82 2.53 11.54
N LEU A 177 9.94 3.18 12.71
CA LEU A 177 10.42 2.52 13.92
C LEU A 177 9.49 1.40 14.40
N LYS A 178 8.17 1.65 14.48
CA LYS A 178 7.18 0.61 14.85
C LYS A 178 7.30 -0.60 13.92
N LYS A 179 7.14 -0.37 12.61
CA LYS A 179 7.27 -1.43 11.59
C LYS A 179 8.62 -2.15 11.64
N GLY A 180 9.72 -1.46 11.94
CA GLY A 180 11.04 -2.08 12.09
C GLY A 180 11.19 -2.95 13.34
N VAL A 181 10.46 -2.65 14.42
CA VAL A 181 10.35 -3.51 15.61
C VAL A 181 9.43 -4.70 15.32
N ASP A 182 8.27 -4.48 14.70
CA ASP A 182 7.30 -5.53 14.34
C ASP A 182 7.91 -6.56 13.39
N LEU A 183 8.70 -6.09 12.40
CA LEU A 183 9.47 -6.95 11.50
C LEU A 183 10.72 -7.56 12.15
N GLY A 184 11.05 -7.21 13.39
CA GLY A 184 12.23 -7.70 14.12
C GLY A 184 13.57 -7.27 13.53
N ASP A 185 13.64 -6.14 12.82
CA ASP A 185 14.91 -5.53 12.39
C ASP A 185 15.53 -4.65 13.49
N PHE A 186 14.68 -4.02 14.30
CA PHE A 186 15.06 -3.26 15.49
C PHE A 186 14.56 -3.94 16.76
N ALA A 187 15.24 -3.69 17.87
CA ALA A 187 14.85 -4.13 19.20
C ALA A 187 14.81 -2.95 20.17
N GLN A 188 13.79 -2.91 21.03
CA GLN A 188 13.57 -1.87 22.04
C GLN A 188 13.59 -2.49 23.45
N PRO A 189 14.78 -2.78 24.02
CA PRO A 189 14.90 -3.44 25.33
C PRO A 189 14.35 -2.61 26.51
N LYS A 190 14.13 -1.30 26.30
CA LYS A 190 13.56 -0.37 27.29
C LYS A 190 12.18 0.15 26.86
N GLY A 191 11.44 -0.62 26.06
CA GLY A 191 10.10 -0.25 25.59
C GLY A 191 10.06 0.90 24.57
N PRO A 192 8.85 1.44 24.26
CA PRO A 192 8.63 2.34 23.12
C PRO A 192 9.38 3.67 23.20
N SER A 193 9.61 4.19 24.41
CA SER A 193 10.38 5.42 24.65
C SER A 193 11.87 5.16 24.87
N GLY A 194 12.32 3.90 24.75
CA GLY A 194 13.65 3.45 25.10
C GLY A 194 14.72 3.60 24.01
N ILE A 195 15.85 2.94 24.25
CA ILE A 195 16.96 2.79 23.31
C ILE A 195 16.52 1.86 22.17
N VAL A 196 16.81 2.24 20.92
CA VAL A 196 16.59 1.39 19.74
C VAL A 196 17.92 0.76 19.32
N LYS A 197 18.00 -0.57 19.33
CA LYS A 197 19.16 -1.36 18.90
C LYS A 197 18.86 -2.08 17.59
N ILE A 198 19.88 -2.43 16.80
CA ILE A 198 19.70 -3.39 15.69
C ILE A 198 19.53 -4.78 16.30
N ASN A 199 18.50 -5.51 15.86
CA ASN A 199 18.23 -6.85 16.39
C ASN A 199 19.35 -7.82 15.98
N PRO A 200 20.06 -8.48 16.92
CA PRO A 200 21.12 -9.43 16.58
C PRO A 200 20.65 -10.57 15.68
N LYS A 201 19.38 -11.00 15.75
CA LYS A 201 18.81 -12.06 14.90
C LYS A 201 18.84 -11.75 13.39
N LYS A 202 19.13 -10.52 12.98
CA LYS A 202 19.32 -10.12 11.57
C LYS A 202 20.69 -9.50 11.25
N LYS A 203 21.65 -9.54 12.18
CA LYS A 203 23.04 -9.10 11.91
C LYS A 203 23.74 -9.92 10.81
N LEU A 204 23.22 -11.10 10.45
CA LEU A 204 23.80 -11.96 9.41
C LEU A 204 23.70 -11.41 7.98
N THR A 205 22.76 -10.51 7.65
CA THR A 205 22.49 -10.15 6.23
C THR A 205 23.38 -9.05 5.66
N HIS A 206 24.50 -8.70 6.31
CA HIS A 206 25.48 -7.72 5.80
C HIS A 206 26.96 -8.12 6.03
N LYS A 207 27.25 -9.40 6.31
CA LYS A 207 28.63 -9.94 6.32
C LYS A 207 28.79 -11.16 5.39
N LYS A 208 28.71 -10.93 4.08
CA LYS A 208 29.55 -11.57 3.04
C LYS A 208 29.18 -11.05 1.65
N THR A 209 30.02 -10.16 1.14
CA THR A 209 30.45 -10.22 -0.26
C THR A 209 31.96 -10.08 -0.18
N ILE A 210 32.63 -11.22 -0.39
CA ILE A 210 34.00 -11.28 -0.89
C ILE A 210 33.85 -11.21 -2.41
#